data_AF-A0A084XX14-F1
#
_entry.id   AF-A0A084XX14-F1
#
_cell.length_a   1.000
_cell.length_b   1.000
_cell.length_c   1.000
_cell.angle_alpha   90.00
_cell.angle_beta   90.00
_cell.angle_gamma   90.00
#
_symmetry.space_group_name_H-M   'P 1'
#
loop_
_entity.id
_entity.type
_entity.pdbx_description
1 polymer ?
#
loop_
_entity_poly.entity_id
_entity_poly.type
_entity_poly.pdbx_seq_one_letter_code
_entity_poly.pdbx_strand_id
1 'polypeptide(L)'
;MRNGVGVDPWLQITHGIGKRDALPLARSLTVVLFAMTAVTLSPPLAALDISGASTVQPVVEKLIPLFTAQGGEPVKLSGGGSGAGVKNTLSGTSQIGMVSRELHADEKLTLKNTVIAMDALAIIVNKDNPVSSLTKAQLVDVYSGKINNWQALGGPDLPLIRVSKEVGRSTLELFEHYTGLLIPDRKKATNPRSVSKPISSVQTSKP
;
A
#
# COMPACT_ATOMS: atom_id res chain seq x y z
N MET A 1 51.94 19.04 25.95
CA MET A 1 51.29 19.08 24.62
C MET A 1 49.82 19.43 24.84
N ARG A 2 49.34 20.41 24.07
CA ARG A 2 48.16 21.25 24.34
C ARG A 2 46.84 20.53 24.01
N ASN A 3 45.90 20.51 24.93
CA ASN A 3 44.47 20.37 24.64
C ASN A 3 43.78 21.67 25.05
N GLY A 4 43.64 22.59 24.11
CA GLY A 4 42.88 23.83 24.25
C GLY A 4 41.97 23.95 23.04
N VAL A 5 40.69 23.67 23.24
CA VAL A 5 39.63 23.84 22.25
C VAL A 5 39.29 25.33 22.19
N GLY A 6 39.27 25.88 20.98
CA GLY A 6 39.06 27.31 20.72
C GLY A 6 37.59 27.74 20.78
N VAL A 7 37.38 28.87 21.48
CA VAL A 7 36.61 30.08 21.13
C VAL A 7 35.31 29.98 20.30
N ASP A 8 34.17 30.11 21.00
CA ASP A 8 33.00 31.04 20.89
C ASP A 8 32.60 31.72 19.54
N PRO A 9 31.42 32.39 19.43
CA PRO A 9 30.00 31.99 19.62
C PRO A 9 29.13 32.52 18.41
N TRP A 10 27.86 32.94 18.64
CA TRP A 10 26.83 33.59 17.74
C TRP A 10 25.65 32.65 17.35
N LEU A 11 24.35 32.95 17.46
CA LEU A 11 23.49 34.13 17.74
C LEU A 11 22.08 33.59 18.15
N GLN A 12 21.56 33.81 19.37
CA GLN A 12 20.53 34.80 19.82
C GLN A 12 19.10 34.70 19.21
N ILE A 13 18.09 34.53 20.08
CA ILE A 13 16.69 34.95 19.86
C ILE A 13 16.27 35.83 21.05
N THR A 14 15.79 37.04 20.73
CA THR A 14 15.30 38.09 21.63
C THR A 14 13.82 37.94 21.96
N HIS A 15 13.41 38.38 23.16
CA HIS A 15 12.06 38.89 23.44
C HIS A 15 12.15 40.15 24.31
N GLY A 16 11.30 41.14 24.00
CA GLY A 16 11.36 42.49 24.55
C GLY A 16 10.88 42.61 25.99
N ILE A 17 11.59 43.43 26.77
CA ILE A 17 11.25 43.80 28.15
C ILE A 17 10.48 45.12 28.11
N GLY A 18 9.19 45.08 28.42
CA GLY A 18 8.41 46.26 28.78
C GLY A 18 8.48 46.50 30.29
N LYS A 19 9.20 47.55 30.71
CA LYS A 19 9.15 48.08 32.08
C LYS A 19 7.85 48.83 32.30
N ARG A 20 7.12 48.56 33.40
CA ARG A 20 6.42 49.56 34.24
C ARG A 20 6.28 49.04 35.68
N ASP A 21 7.06 49.67 36.56
CA ASP A 21 6.72 50.21 37.88
C ASP A 21 6.07 49.33 38.97
N ALA A 22 6.76 49.29 40.12
CA ALA A 22 6.36 48.73 41.40
C ALA A 22 5.25 49.57 42.08
N LEU A 23 4.39 49.07 42.98
CA LEU A 23 4.59 48.74 44.41
C LEU A 23 3.19 48.35 45.03
N PRO A 24 3.03 47.97 46.33
CA PRO A 24 2.55 46.65 46.76
C PRO A 24 1.21 46.65 47.54
N LEU A 25 0.87 45.46 48.08
CA LEU A 25 -0.08 45.14 49.18
C LEU A 25 -1.44 44.60 48.74
N ALA A 26 -1.65 43.29 48.92
CA ALA A 26 -2.65 42.78 49.86
C ALA A 26 -2.59 41.25 49.94
N ARG A 27 -2.34 40.78 51.16
CA ARG A 27 -2.51 39.40 51.59
C ARG A 27 -3.95 38.96 51.35
N SER A 28 -4.16 37.80 50.71
CA SER A 28 -5.26 36.90 51.04
C SER A 28 -4.95 35.52 50.45
N LEU A 29 -4.45 34.65 51.34
CA LEU A 29 -4.18 33.25 51.10
C LEU A 29 -5.50 32.50 51.26
N THR A 30 -6.22 32.26 50.17
CA THR A 30 -7.32 31.27 50.15
C THR A 30 -6.86 30.09 49.31
N VAL A 31 -6.23 29.11 49.95
CA VAL A 31 -5.98 27.81 49.33
C VAL A 31 -7.28 27.02 49.37
N VAL A 32 -8.06 27.10 48.29
CA VAL A 32 -9.12 26.12 48.03
C VAL A 32 -8.42 24.87 47.51
N LEU A 33 -8.31 23.85 48.36
CA LEU A 33 -7.82 22.53 47.99
C LEU A 33 -8.88 21.85 47.12
N PHE A 34 -8.86 22.15 45.82
CA PHE A 34 -9.63 21.41 44.84
C PHE A 34 -8.95 20.05 44.67
N ALA A 35 -9.51 19.01 45.30
CA ALA A 35 -9.11 17.64 45.02
C ALA A 35 -9.52 17.31 43.57
N MET A 36 -8.67 17.69 42.61
CA MET A 36 -8.71 17.14 41.27
C MET A 36 -8.39 15.66 41.39
N THR A 37 -9.41 14.82 41.49
CA THR A 37 -9.32 13.47 40.96
C THR A 37 -8.93 13.60 39.50
N ALA A 38 -7.63 13.46 39.22
CA ALA A 38 -7.13 13.27 37.88
C ALA A 38 -7.73 11.95 37.39
N VAL A 39 -8.88 12.03 36.72
CA VAL A 39 -9.34 10.98 35.83
C VAL A 39 -8.23 10.85 34.81
N THR A 40 -7.41 9.80 34.93
CA THR A 40 -6.44 9.45 33.92
C THR A 40 -7.23 9.04 32.69
N LEU A 41 -7.53 10.01 31.83
CA LEU A 41 -8.06 9.75 30.51
C LEU A 41 -6.93 9.04 29.76
N SER A 42 -6.98 7.70 29.71
CA SER A 42 -6.05 6.95 28.87
C SER A 42 -6.16 7.54 27.46
N PRO A 43 -5.05 8.01 26.87
CA PRO A 43 -5.11 8.51 25.52
C PRO A 43 -5.67 7.41 24.62
N PRO A 44 -6.53 7.75 23.65
CA PRO A 44 -7.03 6.75 22.71
C PRO A 44 -5.83 6.06 22.08
N LEU A 45 -5.87 4.73 22.02
CA LEU A 45 -4.82 3.94 21.38
C LEU A 45 -4.56 4.50 19.98
N ALA A 46 -3.29 4.73 19.66
CA ALA A 46 -2.92 5.18 18.32
C ALA A 46 -3.42 4.17 17.30
N ALA A 47 -3.98 4.65 16.18
CA ALA A 47 -4.51 3.74 15.18
C ALA A 47 -3.36 3.01 14.46
N LEU A 48 -3.52 1.71 14.25
CA LEU A 48 -2.64 0.89 13.44
C LEU A 48 -2.96 1.11 11.96
N ASP A 49 -2.07 1.78 11.23
CA ASP A 49 -2.14 1.96 9.78
C ASP A 49 -1.63 0.70 9.05
N ILE A 50 -2.52 0.05 8.32
CA ILE A 50 -2.24 -1.11 7.47
C ILE A 50 -2.52 -0.74 6.02
N SER A 51 -1.59 -1.00 5.11
CA SER A 51 -1.83 -0.73 3.68
C SER A 51 -1.25 -1.77 2.72
N GLY A 52 -1.80 -1.86 1.50
CA GLY A 52 -1.18 -2.64 0.42
C GLY A 52 -2.13 -3.48 -0.41
N ALA A 53 -1.84 -4.78 -0.51
CA ALA A 53 -2.49 -5.73 -1.41
C ALA A 53 -4.03 -5.69 -1.32
N SER A 54 -4.66 -5.31 -2.44
CA SER A 54 -6.11 -5.23 -2.57
C SER A 54 -6.81 -6.59 -2.52
N THR A 55 -6.09 -7.69 -2.76
CA THR A 55 -6.64 -9.06 -2.60
C THR A 55 -6.68 -9.50 -1.14
N VAL A 56 -5.79 -8.97 -0.29
CA VAL A 56 -5.74 -9.25 1.15
C VAL A 56 -6.68 -8.34 1.93
N GLN A 57 -6.91 -7.13 1.42
CA GLN A 57 -7.75 -6.11 2.06
C GLN A 57 -9.11 -6.64 2.57
N PRO A 58 -9.94 -7.37 1.78
CA PRO A 58 -11.26 -7.82 2.26
C PRO A 58 -11.18 -8.83 3.42
N VAL A 59 -10.08 -9.58 3.50
CA VAL A 59 -9.82 -10.49 4.63
C VAL A 59 -9.53 -9.68 5.87
N VAL A 60 -8.65 -8.68 5.78
CA VAL A 60 -8.30 -7.82 6.91
C VAL A 60 -9.50 -7.00 7.37
N GLU A 61 -10.31 -6.45 6.45
CA GLU A 61 -11.55 -5.73 6.79
C GLU A 61 -12.47 -6.55 7.71
N LYS A 62 -12.60 -7.85 7.45
CA LYS A 62 -13.39 -8.76 8.27
C LYS A 62 -12.74 -9.10 9.62
N LEU A 63 -11.41 -9.02 9.71
CA LEU A 63 -10.67 -9.28 10.95
C LEU A 63 -10.63 -8.08 11.91
N ILE A 64 -10.72 -6.85 11.39
CA ILE A 64 -10.72 -5.63 12.21
C ILE A 64 -11.70 -5.68 13.38
N PRO A 65 -13.01 -5.96 13.20
CA PRO A 65 -13.94 -5.97 14.33
C PRO A 65 -13.59 -7.02 15.38
N LEU A 66 -13.05 -8.18 14.97
CA LEU A 66 -12.62 -9.24 15.88
C LEU A 66 -11.38 -8.82 16.67
N PHE A 67 -10.41 -8.18 16.00
CA PHE A 67 -9.21 -7.66 16.63
C PHE A 67 -9.53 -6.58 17.66
N THR A 68 -10.37 -5.61 17.31
CA THR A 68 -10.79 -4.54 18.23
C THR A 68 -11.61 -5.09 19.40
N ALA A 69 -12.48 -6.09 19.18
CA ALA A 69 -13.24 -6.74 20.25
C ALA A 69 -12.35 -7.46 21.28
N GLN A 70 -11.14 -7.88 20.88
CA GLN A 70 -10.14 -8.47 21.78
C GLN A 70 -9.26 -7.44 22.49
N GLY A 71 -9.60 -6.15 22.41
CA GLY A 71 -8.83 -5.06 23.00
C GLY A 71 -7.69 -4.56 22.10
N GLY A 72 -7.67 -4.96 20.83
CA GLY A 72 -6.73 -4.45 19.84
C GLY A 72 -6.94 -2.97 19.52
N GLU A 73 -5.89 -2.33 19.01
CA GLU A 73 -5.92 -0.92 18.62
C GLU A 73 -6.88 -0.66 17.45
N PRO A 74 -7.42 0.57 17.30
CA PRO A 74 -8.16 0.92 16.10
C PRO A 74 -7.32 0.68 14.85
N VAL A 75 -7.88 0.10 13.79
CA VAL A 75 -7.14 -0.16 12.55
C VAL A 75 -7.60 0.78 11.45
N LYS A 76 -6.64 1.44 10.79
CA LYS A 76 -6.86 2.18 9.55
C LYS A 76 -6.32 1.39 8.39
N LEU A 77 -7.23 0.90 7.55
CA LEU A 77 -6.90 0.06 6.41
C LEU A 77 -6.95 0.84 5.10
N SER A 78 -5.95 0.67 4.25
CA SER A 78 -5.91 1.28 2.91
C SER A 78 -5.44 0.28 1.84
N GLY A 79 -6.14 0.24 0.70
CA GLY A 79 -5.68 -0.52 -0.47
C GLY A 79 -4.50 0.14 -1.19
N GLY A 80 -4.11 -0.43 -2.33
CA GLY A 80 -3.06 0.14 -3.18
C GLY A 80 -2.23 -0.88 -3.97
N GLY A 81 -2.36 -2.18 -3.65
CA GLY A 81 -1.55 -3.25 -4.23
C GLY A 81 -0.28 -3.52 -3.43
N SER A 82 0.38 -4.67 -3.67
CA SER A 82 1.53 -5.11 -2.85
C SER A 82 2.71 -4.13 -2.92
N GLY A 83 2.97 -3.52 -4.08
CA GLY A 83 4.02 -2.51 -4.23
C GLY A 83 3.82 -1.29 -3.32
N ALA A 84 2.56 -0.84 -3.17
CA ALA A 84 2.22 0.22 -2.22
C ALA A 84 2.44 -0.23 -0.77
N GLY A 85 2.06 -1.47 -0.44
CA GLY A 85 2.26 -2.05 0.89
C GLY A 85 3.74 -2.10 1.29
N VAL A 86 4.59 -2.60 0.40
CA VAL A 86 6.06 -2.62 0.58
C VAL A 86 6.58 -1.20 0.78
N LYS A 87 6.25 -0.29 -0.15
CA LYS A 87 6.74 1.10 -0.11
C LYS A 87 6.34 1.81 1.19
N ASN A 88 5.07 1.72 1.57
CA ASN A 88 4.53 2.41 2.74
C ASN A 88 5.10 1.85 4.05
N THR A 89 5.43 0.56 4.09
CA THR A 89 6.10 -0.06 5.24
C THR A 89 7.54 0.42 5.36
N LEU A 90 8.28 0.45 4.24
CA LEU A 90 9.66 0.94 4.20
C LEU A 90 9.78 2.43 4.56
N SER A 91 8.79 3.25 4.20
CA SER A 91 8.76 4.67 4.54
C SER A 91 8.21 4.97 5.93
N GLY A 92 7.75 3.96 6.69
CA GLY A 92 7.11 4.14 7.99
C GLY A 92 5.71 4.78 7.94
N THR A 93 5.11 4.88 6.75
CA THR A 93 3.75 5.41 6.55
C THR A 93 2.68 4.44 7.02
N SER A 94 2.96 3.14 6.97
CA SER A 94 2.12 2.09 7.55
C SER A 94 2.98 1.20 8.43
N GLN A 95 2.44 0.73 9.55
CA GLN A 95 3.14 -0.22 10.41
C GLN A 95 3.11 -1.63 9.81
N ILE A 96 2.09 -1.96 9.03
CA ILE A 96 1.97 -3.26 8.35
C ILE A 96 1.67 -3.06 6.85
N GLY A 97 2.49 -3.72 6.02
CA GLY A 97 2.30 -3.82 4.58
C GLY A 97 1.67 -5.16 4.18
N MET A 98 0.53 -5.11 3.51
CA MET A 98 -0.10 -6.29 2.91
C MET A 98 0.54 -6.59 1.55
N VAL A 99 0.97 -7.83 1.34
CA VAL A 99 1.54 -8.32 0.06
C VAL A 99 0.88 -9.63 -0.36
N SER A 100 0.58 -9.77 -1.65
CA SER A 100 -0.01 -10.98 -2.26
C SER A 100 0.92 -11.61 -3.31
N ARG A 101 2.22 -11.36 -3.15
CA ARG A 101 3.32 -11.95 -3.91
C ARG A 101 4.46 -12.19 -2.95
N GLU A 102 5.44 -12.98 -3.38
CA GLU A 102 6.70 -13.04 -2.64
C GLU A 102 7.35 -11.66 -2.59
N LEU A 103 8.01 -11.38 -1.47
CA LEU A 103 8.94 -10.26 -1.39
C LEU A 103 10.10 -10.50 -2.35
N HIS A 104 10.51 -9.45 -3.05
CA HIS A 104 11.69 -9.48 -3.89
C HIS A 104 12.96 -9.61 -3.03
N ALA A 105 14.07 -10.00 -3.65
CA ALA A 105 15.31 -10.28 -2.93
C ALA A 105 15.85 -9.06 -2.16
N ASP A 106 15.71 -7.87 -2.73
CA ASP A 106 16.05 -6.59 -2.11
C ASP A 106 15.10 -6.22 -0.96
N GLU A 107 13.79 -6.45 -1.13
CA GLU A 107 12.78 -6.22 -0.09
C GLU A 107 13.00 -7.12 1.13
N LYS A 108 13.44 -8.38 0.93
CA LYS A 108 13.74 -9.35 2.01
C LYS A 108 14.93 -8.93 2.89
N LEU A 109 15.77 -7.99 2.44
CA LEU A 109 16.89 -7.50 3.24
C LEU A 109 16.44 -6.65 4.44
N THR A 110 15.30 -5.99 4.31
CA THR A 110 14.80 -5.00 5.29
C THR A 110 13.42 -5.36 5.83
N LEU A 111 12.64 -6.16 5.11
CA LEU A 111 11.31 -6.60 5.50
C LEU A 111 11.28 -8.09 5.80
N LYS A 112 10.49 -8.44 6.82
CA LYS A 112 10.06 -9.81 7.09
C LYS A 112 8.57 -9.92 6.81
N ASN A 113 8.14 -11.02 6.19
CA ASN A 113 6.72 -11.31 6.00
C ASN A 113 6.27 -12.46 6.91
N THR A 114 4.98 -12.47 7.23
CA THR A 114 4.29 -13.60 7.85
C THR A 114 3.23 -14.07 6.88
N VAL A 115 3.24 -15.35 6.55
CA VAL A 115 2.23 -15.95 5.66
C VAL A 115 0.96 -16.17 6.48
N ILE A 116 -0.13 -15.51 6.08
CA ILE A 116 -1.43 -15.62 6.76
C ILE A 116 -2.41 -16.54 6.02
N ALA A 117 -2.20 -16.73 4.71
CA ALA A 117 -3.05 -17.55 3.84
C ALA A 117 -2.34 -17.87 2.53
N MET A 118 -2.89 -18.83 1.79
CA MET A 118 -2.56 -19.08 0.38
C MET A 118 -3.80 -18.75 -0.47
N ASP A 119 -3.59 -18.10 -1.61
CA ASP A 119 -4.62 -17.84 -2.61
C ASP A 119 -4.25 -18.48 -3.96
N ALA A 120 -5.18 -18.42 -4.91
CA ALA A 120 -4.99 -18.96 -6.25
C ALA A 120 -5.40 -17.94 -7.31
N LEU A 121 -4.63 -17.91 -8.40
CA LEU A 121 -4.97 -17.17 -9.60
C LEU A 121 -5.67 -18.11 -10.58
N ALA A 122 -6.90 -17.76 -10.97
CA ALA A 122 -7.66 -18.48 -11.98
C ALA A 122 -7.82 -17.64 -13.25
N ILE A 123 -7.80 -18.31 -14.41
CA ILE A 123 -8.24 -17.73 -15.68
C ILE A 123 -9.72 -18.03 -15.83
N ILE A 124 -10.51 -16.99 -16.06
CA ILE A 124 -11.95 -17.11 -16.27
C ILE A 124 -12.27 -16.80 -17.73
N VAL A 125 -13.25 -17.52 -18.26
CA VAL A 125 -13.87 -17.24 -19.56
C VAL A 125 -15.32 -16.82 -19.35
N ASN A 126 -15.96 -16.29 -20.39
CA ASN A 126 -17.39 -16.01 -20.35
C ASN A 126 -18.18 -17.30 -20.03
N LYS A 127 -19.27 -17.19 -19.25
CA LYS A 127 -20.10 -18.34 -18.84
C LYS A 127 -20.63 -19.20 -19.99
N ASP A 128 -20.82 -18.61 -21.17
CA ASP A 128 -21.36 -19.29 -22.36
C ASP A 128 -20.27 -19.87 -23.25
N ASN A 129 -18.99 -19.72 -22.88
CA ASN A 129 -17.87 -20.30 -23.62
C ASN A 129 -17.70 -21.77 -23.22
N PRO A 130 -17.79 -22.73 -24.17
CA PRO A 130 -17.68 -24.16 -23.87
C PRO A 130 -16.24 -24.59 -23.50
N VAL A 131 -15.23 -23.76 -23.74
CA VAL A 131 -13.84 -24.06 -23.41
C VAL A 131 -13.65 -24.01 -21.89
N SER A 132 -13.56 -25.19 -21.27
CA SER A 132 -13.47 -25.34 -19.81
C SER A 132 -12.04 -25.33 -19.25
N SER A 133 -11.03 -25.49 -20.10
CA SER A 133 -9.63 -25.49 -19.68
C SER A 133 -8.71 -25.00 -20.80
N LEU A 134 -7.58 -24.42 -20.40
CA LEU A 134 -6.52 -23.99 -21.30
C LEU A 134 -5.18 -24.45 -20.72
N THR A 135 -4.32 -24.98 -21.59
CA THR A 135 -2.93 -25.24 -21.22
C THR A 135 -2.16 -23.93 -21.08
N LYS A 136 -1.03 -23.96 -20.36
CA LYS A 136 -0.12 -22.82 -20.28
C LYS A 136 0.33 -22.35 -21.67
N ALA A 137 0.61 -23.27 -22.60
CA ALA A 137 1.01 -22.92 -23.97
C ALA A 137 -0.10 -22.18 -24.71
N GLN A 138 -1.34 -22.67 -24.64
CA GLN A 138 -2.49 -21.99 -25.24
C GLN A 138 -2.72 -20.61 -24.62
N LEU A 139 -2.58 -20.46 -23.30
CA LEU A 139 -2.67 -19.14 -22.65
C LEU A 139 -1.59 -18.18 -23.16
N VAL A 140 -0.36 -18.65 -23.34
CA VAL A 140 0.73 -17.86 -23.91
C VAL A 140 0.42 -17.46 -25.35
N ASP A 141 -0.06 -18.37 -26.18
CA ASP A 141 -0.40 -18.08 -27.57
C ASP A 141 -1.60 -17.12 -27.69
N VAL A 142 -2.57 -17.20 -26.77
CA VAL A 142 -3.68 -16.24 -26.67
C VAL A 142 -3.15 -14.85 -26.33
N TYR A 143 -2.40 -14.69 -25.23
CA TYR A 143 -1.95 -13.38 -24.75
C TYR A 143 -0.78 -12.79 -25.54
N SER A 144 -0.06 -13.59 -26.34
CA SER A 144 0.90 -13.10 -27.34
C SER A 144 0.25 -12.70 -28.68
N GLY A 145 -1.05 -13.00 -28.85
CA GLY A 145 -1.81 -12.65 -30.05
C GLY A 145 -1.70 -13.65 -31.21
N LYS A 146 -0.97 -14.76 -31.05
CA LYS A 146 -0.93 -15.85 -32.05
C LYS A 146 -2.29 -16.53 -32.20
N ILE A 147 -3.04 -16.65 -31.10
CA ILE A 147 -4.43 -17.10 -31.11
C ILE A 147 -5.34 -15.90 -30.86
N ASN A 148 -6.24 -15.64 -31.79
CA ASN A 148 -7.17 -14.51 -31.78
C ASN A 148 -8.64 -14.90 -32.00
N ASN A 149 -8.94 -16.20 -32.08
CA ASN A 149 -10.29 -16.74 -32.23
C ASN A 149 -10.46 -17.99 -31.35
N TRP A 150 -11.63 -18.15 -30.75
CA TRP A 150 -11.97 -19.28 -29.87
C TRP A 150 -12.00 -20.63 -30.59
N GLN A 151 -12.25 -20.66 -31.90
CA GLN A 151 -12.25 -21.89 -32.71
C GLN A 151 -10.92 -22.66 -32.60
N ALA A 152 -9.79 -21.96 -32.53
CA ALA A 152 -8.46 -22.56 -32.36
C ALA A 152 -8.27 -23.28 -31.02
N LEU A 153 -9.19 -23.08 -30.08
CA LEU A 153 -9.18 -23.65 -28.73
C LEU A 153 -10.35 -24.64 -28.50
N GLY A 154 -11.06 -25.02 -29.57
CA GLY A 154 -12.24 -25.88 -29.49
C GLY A 154 -13.52 -25.14 -29.08
N GLY A 155 -13.52 -23.81 -29.14
CA GLY A 155 -14.69 -22.97 -28.88
C GLY A 155 -15.46 -22.60 -30.16
N PRO A 156 -16.44 -21.68 -30.05
CA PRO A 156 -17.17 -21.16 -31.20
C PRO A 156 -16.26 -20.33 -32.11
N ASP A 157 -16.67 -20.14 -33.37
CA ASP A 157 -16.03 -19.19 -34.29
C ASP A 157 -16.36 -17.75 -33.89
N LEU A 158 -15.63 -17.25 -32.89
CA LEU A 158 -15.81 -15.92 -32.33
C LEU A 158 -14.44 -15.29 -32.02
N PRO A 159 -14.28 -13.97 -32.25
CA PRO A 159 -13.08 -13.25 -31.88
C PRO A 159 -12.75 -13.38 -30.38
N LEU A 160 -11.46 -13.54 -30.09
CA LEU A 160 -10.96 -13.61 -28.73
C LEU A 160 -10.60 -12.19 -28.23
N ILE A 161 -11.36 -11.73 -27.24
CA ILE A 161 -11.10 -10.47 -26.54
C ILE A 161 -10.28 -10.77 -25.28
N ARG A 162 -9.09 -10.15 -25.18
CA ARG A 162 -8.21 -10.26 -24.02
C ARG A 162 -8.48 -9.12 -23.05
N VAL A 163 -8.49 -9.45 -21.76
CA VAL A 163 -8.60 -8.46 -20.69
C VAL A 163 -7.41 -8.65 -19.76
N SER A 164 -6.66 -7.58 -19.49
CA SER A 164 -5.53 -7.58 -18.57
C SER A 164 -5.72 -6.55 -17.47
N LYS A 165 -4.96 -6.72 -16.39
CA LYS A 165 -4.85 -5.74 -15.30
C LYS A 165 -3.83 -4.65 -15.66
N GLU A 166 -3.87 -3.53 -14.95
CA GLU A 166 -2.85 -2.48 -15.03
C GLU A 166 -1.46 -3.00 -14.59
N VAL A 167 -0.40 -2.41 -15.14
CA VAL A 167 0.99 -2.68 -14.76
C VAL A 167 1.22 -2.35 -13.28
N GLY A 168 1.99 -3.18 -12.57
CA GLY A 168 2.30 -3.02 -11.14
C GLY A 168 1.25 -3.64 -10.20
N ARG A 169 0.25 -4.34 -10.73
CA ARG A 169 -0.70 -5.13 -9.93
C ARG A 169 -0.17 -6.54 -9.69
N SER A 170 -0.15 -7.02 -8.44
CA SER A 170 0.43 -8.32 -8.10
C SER A 170 -0.22 -9.53 -8.79
N THR A 171 -1.51 -9.48 -9.09
CA THR A 171 -2.18 -10.52 -9.90
C THR A 171 -1.61 -10.60 -11.32
N LEU A 172 -1.26 -9.46 -11.91
CA LEU A 172 -0.58 -9.41 -13.21
C LEU A 172 0.85 -9.92 -13.07
N GLU A 173 1.60 -9.47 -12.06
CA GLU A 173 2.97 -9.93 -11.83
C GLU A 173 3.03 -11.47 -11.68
N LEU A 174 2.06 -12.06 -10.98
CA LEU A 174 1.95 -13.50 -10.84
C LEU A 174 1.62 -14.19 -12.18
N PHE A 175 0.72 -13.61 -12.98
CA PHE A 175 0.42 -14.10 -14.32
C PHE A 175 1.66 -14.05 -15.24
N GLU A 176 2.39 -12.94 -15.25
CA GLU A 176 3.61 -12.76 -16.04
C GLU A 176 4.69 -13.76 -15.60
N HIS A 177 4.88 -13.95 -14.30
CA HIS A 177 5.82 -14.93 -13.77
C HIS A 177 5.42 -16.36 -14.18
N TYR A 178 4.14 -16.70 -14.07
CA TYR A 178 3.62 -18.02 -14.46
C TYR A 178 3.76 -18.28 -15.96
N THR A 179 3.47 -17.30 -16.81
CA THR A 179 3.43 -17.46 -18.28
C THR A 179 4.76 -17.17 -18.97
N GLY A 180 5.64 -16.39 -18.35
CA GLY A 180 6.83 -15.83 -18.99
C GLY A 180 6.54 -14.69 -19.97
N LEU A 181 5.27 -14.30 -20.14
CA LEU A 181 4.91 -13.14 -20.93
C LEU A 181 5.20 -11.88 -20.13
N LEU A 182 6.27 -11.18 -20.48
CA LEU A 182 6.53 -9.84 -19.95
C LEU A 182 5.86 -8.83 -20.87
N ILE A 183 5.03 -7.94 -20.31
CA ILE A 183 4.57 -6.79 -21.07
C ILE A 183 5.81 -5.97 -21.50
N PRO A 184 5.93 -5.56 -22.78
CA PRO A 184 7.12 -4.89 -23.32
C PRO A 184 7.62 -3.69 -22.48
N ASP A 185 6.72 -3.00 -21.78
CA ASP A 185 7.03 -1.80 -20.99
C ASP A 185 7.76 -2.07 -19.66
N ARG A 186 7.87 -3.31 -19.17
CA ARG A 186 8.74 -3.60 -18.01
C ARG A 186 10.22 -3.40 -18.32
N LYS A 187 10.67 -3.53 -19.58
CA LYS A 187 12.05 -3.23 -19.96
C LYS A 187 12.36 -1.72 -19.90
N LYS A 188 11.34 -0.86 -19.94
CA LYS A 188 11.48 0.61 -19.86
C LYS A 188 11.25 1.15 -18.43
N ALA A 189 10.45 0.47 -17.61
CA ALA A 189 10.16 0.91 -16.24
C ALA A 189 11.36 0.82 -15.27
N THR A 190 12.44 0.14 -15.64
CA THR A 190 13.73 0.20 -14.93
C THR A 190 14.51 1.51 -15.17
N ASN A 191 13.97 2.44 -15.97
CA ASN A 191 14.51 3.79 -16.13
C ASN A 191 13.47 4.84 -15.66
N PRO A 192 13.67 5.52 -14.52
CA PRO A 192 12.66 6.38 -13.88
C PRO A 192 12.34 7.70 -14.61
N ARG A 193 12.63 7.84 -15.92
CA ARG A 193 12.52 9.11 -16.66
C ARG A 193 11.62 9.15 -17.89
N SER A 194 10.77 8.15 -18.15
CA SER A 194 9.83 8.28 -19.29
C SER A 194 8.46 7.70 -18.98
N VAL A 195 7.67 8.42 -18.18
CA VAL A 195 6.21 8.27 -18.19
C VAL A 195 5.69 9.27 -19.24
N SER A 196 5.45 8.80 -20.46
CA SER A 196 4.76 9.56 -21.49
C SER A 196 3.36 9.00 -21.71
N LYS A 197 2.36 9.75 -21.22
CA LYS A 197 0.91 9.80 -21.47
C LYS A 197 0.06 8.50 -21.47
N PRO A 198 -1.13 8.53 -20.82
CA PRO A 198 -2.08 7.43 -20.85
C PRO A 198 -2.75 7.29 -22.24
N ILE A 199 -2.94 6.05 -22.68
CA ILE A 199 -3.75 5.73 -23.85
C ILE A 199 -5.22 5.95 -23.47
N SER A 200 -5.88 6.81 -24.26
CA SER A 200 -7.26 7.23 -24.10
C SER A 200 -8.26 6.07 -24.27
N SER A 201 -9.35 6.21 -23.52
CA SER A 201 -10.57 5.41 -23.48
C SER A 201 -11.09 4.89 -24.82
N VAL A 202 -11.55 3.64 -24.78
CA VAL A 202 -12.38 2.95 -25.78
C VAL A 202 -13.54 3.83 -26.23
N GLN A 203 -13.57 4.20 -27.52
CA GLN A 203 -14.78 4.72 -28.15
C GLN A 203 -15.77 3.58 -28.32
N THR A 204 -16.91 3.67 -27.64
CA THR A 204 -18.09 2.87 -27.94
C THR A 204 -18.78 3.47 -29.17
N SER A 205 -18.74 2.80 -30.32
CA SER A 205 -19.75 2.99 -31.34
C SER A 205 -20.97 2.13 -30.97
N LYS A 206 -22.09 2.79 -30.67
CA LYS A 206 -23.44 2.20 -30.72
C LYS A 206 -24.01 2.41 -32.14
N PRO A 207 -25.02 1.61 -32.55
CA PRO A 207 -25.30 1.24 -33.94
C PRO A 207 -25.75 2.40 -34.83
#